data_AF-A0A5S4T9G5-F1
#
_entry.id   AF-A0A5S4T9G5-F1
#
_cell.length_a   1.000
_cell.length_b   1.000
_cell.length_c   1.000
_cell.angle_alpha   90.00
_cell.angle_beta   90.00
_cell.angle_gamma   90.00
#
_symmetry.space_group_name_H-M   'P 1'
#
loop_
_entity.id
_entity.type
_entity.pdbx_description
1 polymer ?
#
loop_
_entity_poly.entity_id
_entity_poly.type
_entity_poly.pdbx_seq_one_letter_code
_entity_poly.pdbx_strand_id
1 'polypeptide(L)'
;AEESASPVPKSEEPVTPKGEVAAVPQKEVQTVFKSEVNQASAGHVLAGIKGEFLTPDQQVILDSLNKIRKEAFEEKLVDKYVPIKWSTQLEKTALMRAAESSITNAHARLSTKDIWTAFPTGTRTFGENLAWNYKGFTEA
;
A
#
# COMPACT_ATOMS: atom_id res chain seq x y z
N ALA A 1 -60.27 31.95 -14.55
CA ALA A 1 -60.39 30.73 -15.36
C ALA A 1 -60.02 31.11 -16.77
N GLU A 2 -58.89 30.63 -17.27
CA GLU A 2 -58.57 30.71 -18.70
C GLU A 2 -57.63 29.56 -19.05
N GLU A 3 -58.10 28.74 -19.98
CA GLU A 3 -57.40 27.70 -20.71
C GLU A 3 -56.81 28.35 -21.97
N SER A 4 -55.56 28.04 -22.32
CA SER A 4 -55.14 28.01 -23.73
C SER A 4 -53.82 27.26 -23.89
N ALA A 5 -53.81 26.36 -24.87
CA ALA A 5 -52.72 25.45 -25.22
C ALA A 5 -51.61 26.08 -26.08
N SER A 6 -50.38 25.54 -25.88
CA SER A 6 -49.23 25.27 -26.79
C SER A 6 -48.70 26.33 -27.78
N PRO A 7 -47.35 26.44 -27.97
CA PRO A 7 -46.62 25.50 -28.84
C PRO A 7 -45.20 25.09 -28.38
N VAL A 8 -44.70 24.01 -28.98
CA VAL A 8 -43.31 23.49 -29.00
C VAL A 8 -42.88 23.48 -30.48
N PRO A 9 -41.58 23.47 -30.92
CA PRO A 9 -40.30 23.94 -30.37
C PRO A 9 -39.55 24.92 -31.33
N LYS A 10 -38.41 25.48 -30.91
CA LYS A 10 -37.31 25.79 -31.85
C LYS A 10 -36.06 25.03 -31.39
N SER A 11 -35.48 24.29 -32.32
CA SER A 11 -34.21 23.57 -32.19
C SER A 11 -33.06 24.54 -31.95
N GLU A 12 -32.42 24.47 -30.78
CA GLU A 12 -31.13 25.12 -30.54
C GLU A 12 -30.01 24.22 -31.07
N GLU A 13 -29.13 24.82 -31.88
CA GLU A 13 -27.94 24.22 -32.45
C GLU A 13 -26.94 23.79 -31.36
N PRO A 14 -26.11 22.76 -31.60
CA PRO A 14 -25.18 22.27 -30.60
C PRO A 14 -24.08 23.30 -30.33
N VAL A 15 -24.06 23.87 -29.12
CA VAL A 15 -22.94 24.68 -28.65
C VAL A 15 -21.78 23.75 -28.31
N THR A 16 -20.78 23.68 -29.19
CA THR A 16 -19.48 23.07 -28.87
C THR A 16 -18.81 23.83 -27.72
N PRO A 17 -18.43 23.18 -26.61
CA PRO A 17 -17.63 23.82 -25.58
C PRO A 17 -16.19 24.02 -26.10
N LYS A 18 -15.78 25.30 -26.21
CA LYS A 18 -14.39 25.70 -26.40
C LYS A 18 -13.62 25.55 -25.08
N GLY A 19 -12.48 24.86 -25.15
CA GLY A 19 -11.41 25.01 -24.17
C GLY A 19 -11.21 23.79 -23.27
N GLU A 20 -10.69 22.70 -23.84
CA GLU A 20 -9.92 21.74 -23.06
C GLU A 20 -8.65 22.46 -22.58
N VAL A 21 -8.59 22.77 -21.28
CA VAL A 21 -7.34 23.14 -20.64
C VAL A 21 -6.43 21.93 -20.72
N ALA A 22 -5.38 22.02 -21.54
CA ALA A 22 -4.35 20.99 -21.62
C ALA A 22 -3.86 20.69 -20.20
N ALA A 23 -4.01 19.42 -19.78
CA ALA A 23 -3.48 18.95 -18.52
C ALA A 23 -1.97 19.27 -18.47
N VAL A 24 -1.58 20.19 -17.59
CA VAL A 24 -0.17 20.42 -17.28
C VAL A 24 0.39 19.07 -16.82
N PRO A 25 1.51 18.57 -17.38
CA PRO A 25 2.08 17.31 -16.95
C PRO A 25 2.47 17.46 -15.48
N GLN A 26 1.64 16.92 -14.58
CA GLN A 26 2.00 16.77 -13.20
C GLN A 26 3.17 15.79 -13.18
N LYS A 27 4.35 16.29 -12.83
CA LYS A 27 5.49 15.44 -12.53
C LYS A 27 5.07 14.55 -11.37
N GLU A 28 4.71 13.31 -11.66
CA GLU A 28 4.43 12.30 -10.64
C GLU A 28 5.60 12.34 -9.65
N VAL A 29 5.31 12.75 -8.42
CA VAL A 29 6.29 12.65 -7.33
C VAL A 29 6.35 11.17 -6.98
N GLN A 30 7.16 10.43 -7.73
CA GLN A 30 7.42 9.02 -7.43
C GLN A 30 8.14 8.94 -6.09
N THR A 31 7.51 8.31 -5.10
CA THR A 31 8.14 8.02 -3.82
C THR A 31 9.21 6.95 -4.04
N VAL A 32 10.48 7.35 -4.04
CA VAL A 32 11.61 6.42 -4.16
C VAL A 32 12.04 5.96 -2.77
N PHE A 33 11.79 4.68 -2.45
CA PHE A 33 12.36 4.05 -1.28
C PHE A 33 13.84 3.77 -1.50
N LYS A 34 14.68 4.22 -0.56
CA LYS A 34 16.11 3.92 -0.61
C LYS A 34 16.34 2.47 -0.21
N SER A 35 17.25 1.80 -0.92
CA SER A 35 17.77 0.49 -0.53
C SER A 35 18.53 0.57 0.80
N GLU A 36 18.47 -0.50 1.58
CA GLU A 36 19.30 -0.68 2.79
C GLU A 36 20.79 -0.74 2.47
N VAL A 37 21.15 -1.12 1.25
CA VAL A 37 22.52 -1.08 0.73
C VAL A 37 22.62 -0.05 -0.40
N ASN A 38 23.63 0.81 -0.34
CA ASN A 38 23.86 1.91 -1.29
C ASN A 38 24.91 1.57 -2.36
N GLN A 39 25.57 0.41 -2.27
CA GLN A 39 26.54 -0.09 -3.23
C GLN A 39 26.36 -1.59 -3.40
N ALA A 40 26.52 -2.07 -4.63
CA ALA A 40 26.52 -3.50 -4.91
C ALA A 40 27.87 -4.11 -4.53
N SER A 41 27.86 -5.26 -3.86
CA SER A 41 29.05 -6.09 -3.66
C SER A 41 29.42 -6.83 -4.96
N ALA A 42 30.63 -7.40 -4.99
CA ALA A 42 31.09 -8.18 -6.15
C ALA A 42 30.06 -9.26 -6.54
N GLY A 43 29.73 -9.33 -7.84
CA GLY A 43 28.74 -10.28 -8.37
C GLY A 43 27.26 -9.90 -8.13
N HIS A 44 26.97 -8.73 -7.55
CA HIS A 44 25.61 -8.26 -7.29
C HIS A 44 25.33 -6.95 -8.06
N VAL A 45 24.06 -6.55 -8.12
CA VAL A 45 23.62 -5.29 -8.74
C VAL A 45 22.62 -4.57 -7.84
N LEU A 46 22.55 -3.24 -7.96
CA LEU A 46 21.44 -2.46 -7.41
C LEU A 46 20.33 -2.40 -8.46
N ALA A 47 19.17 -2.95 -8.13
CA ALA A 47 17.98 -2.92 -8.98
C ALA A 47 16.88 -2.08 -8.33
N GLY A 48 16.25 -1.22 -9.13
CA GLY A 48 15.03 -0.52 -8.73
C GLY A 48 13.80 -1.31 -9.16
N ILE A 49 12.85 -1.51 -8.24
CA ILE A 49 11.58 -2.18 -8.53
C ILE A 49 10.52 -1.08 -8.67
N LYS A 50 9.94 -0.95 -9.86
CA LYS A 50 8.79 -0.07 -10.08
C LYS A 50 7.51 -0.83 -9.72
N GLY A 51 6.65 -0.20 -8.96
CA GLY A 51 5.35 -0.76 -8.58
C GLY A 51 4.54 0.23 -7.77
N GLU A 52 3.36 -0.21 -7.36
CA GLU A 52 2.43 0.56 -6.54
C GLU A 52 2.13 -0.20 -5.27
N PHE A 53 2.06 0.53 -4.15
CA PHE A 53 1.61 -0.03 -2.89
C PHE A 53 0.13 0.29 -2.70
N LEU A 54 -0.60 -0.67 -2.13
CA LEU A 54 -1.91 -0.35 -1.57
C LEU A 54 -1.73 0.65 -0.42
N THR A 55 -2.64 1.62 -0.34
CA THR A 55 -2.66 2.64 0.72
C THR A 55 -3.91 2.46 1.59
N PRO A 56 -4.02 1.37 2.36
CA PRO A 56 -5.15 1.15 3.25
C PRO A 56 -5.16 2.17 4.39
N ASP A 57 -6.33 2.36 4.99
CA ASP A 57 -6.47 3.19 6.19
C ASP A 57 -5.76 2.53 7.38
N GLN A 58 -4.74 3.23 7.92
CA GLN A 58 -3.92 2.76 9.04
C GLN A 58 -4.74 2.51 10.30
N GLN A 59 -5.77 3.33 10.56
CA GLN A 59 -6.62 3.20 11.74
C GLN A 59 -7.49 1.96 11.65
N VAL A 60 -8.06 1.68 10.48
CA VAL A 60 -8.85 0.46 10.24
C VAL A 60 -8.02 -0.81 10.49
N ILE A 61 -6.76 -0.81 10.05
CA ILE A 61 -5.83 -1.93 10.30
C ILE A 61 -5.55 -2.07 11.80
N LEU A 62 -5.19 -0.97 12.48
CA LEU A 62 -4.91 -0.99 13.91
C LEU A 62 -6.09 -1.48 14.73
N ASP A 63 -7.30 -0.98 14.44
CA ASP A 63 -8.52 -1.35 15.16
C ASP A 63 -8.81 -2.84 14.99
N SER A 64 -8.67 -3.35 13.76
CA SER A 64 -8.86 -4.78 13.45
C SER A 64 -7.85 -5.66 14.21
N LEU A 65 -6.56 -5.29 14.19
CA LEU A 65 -5.51 -6.04 14.90
C LEU A 65 -5.70 -6.00 16.42
N ASN A 66 -6.04 -4.83 16.97
CA ASN A 66 -6.27 -4.68 18.40
C ASN A 66 -7.54 -5.40 18.86
N LYS A 67 -8.58 -5.48 18.03
CA LYS A 67 -9.75 -6.32 18.30
C LYS A 67 -9.38 -7.80 18.42
N ILE A 68 -8.64 -8.37 17.46
CA ILE A 68 -8.17 -9.76 17.50
C ILE A 68 -7.30 -10.02 18.74
N ARG A 69 -6.40 -9.07 19.07
CA ARG A 69 -5.56 -9.18 20.27
C ARG A 69 -6.36 -9.14 21.57
N LYS A 70 -7.46 -8.39 21.60
CA LYS A 70 -8.38 -8.32 22.75
C LYS A 70 -9.17 -9.61 22.89
N GLU A 71 -9.68 -10.13 21.78
CA GLU A 71 -10.38 -11.42 21.71
C GLU A 71 -9.50 -12.56 22.23
N ALA A 72 -8.25 -12.67 21.78
CA ALA A 72 -7.31 -13.68 22.26
C ALA A 72 -7.07 -13.62 23.79
N PHE A 73 -7.12 -12.43 24.39
CA PHE A 73 -7.02 -12.28 25.85
C PHE A 73 -8.32 -12.68 26.55
N GLU A 74 -9.49 -12.28 26.02
CA GLU A 74 -10.80 -12.65 26.56
C GLU A 74 -11.03 -14.17 26.50
N GLU A 75 -10.52 -14.84 25.47
CA GLU A 75 -10.53 -16.30 25.31
C GLU A 75 -9.42 -17.02 26.08
N LYS A 76 -8.57 -16.29 26.82
CA LYS A 76 -7.47 -16.85 27.63
C LYS A 76 -6.40 -17.60 26.82
N LEU A 77 -6.21 -17.23 25.55
CA LEU A 77 -5.10 -17.71 24.71
C LEU A 77 -3.78 -16.99 25.03
N VAL A 78 -3.86 -15.83 25.67
CA VAL A 78 -2.71 -15.04 26.15
C VAL A 78 -3.00 -14.42 27.52
N ASP A 79 -1.95 -14.21 28.32
CA ASP A 79 -2.09 -13.72 29.70
C ASP A 79 -2.38 -12.22 29.80
N LYS A 80 -2.12 -11.45 28.74
CA LYS A 80 -2.26 -9.99 28.75
C LYS A 80 -2.69 -9.42 27.41
N TYR A 81 -3.56 -8.42 27.47
CA TYR A 81 -3.87 -7.55 26.35
C TYR A 81 -3.09 -6.23 26.47
N VAL A 82 -2.28 -5.93 25.45
CA VAL A 82 -1.64 -4.62 25.26
C VAL A 82 -1.90 -4.19 23.83
N PRO A 83 -2.62 -3.08 23.59
CA PRO A 83 -2.89 -2.59 22.25
C PRO A 83 -1.59 -2.13 21.58
N ILE A 84 -1.44 -2.48 20.32
CA ILE A 84 -0.34 -2.02 19.49
C ILE A 84 -0.65 -0.64 18.91
N LYS A 85 0.41 0.09 18.59
CA LYS A 85 0.36 1.42 17.97
C LYS A 85 1.04 1.36 16.61
N TRP A 86 0.61 2.23 15.70
CA TRP A 86 1.28 2.37 14.40
C TRP A 86 2.70 2.87 14.59
N SER A 87 3.59 2.43 13.71
CA SER A 87 4.96 2.93 13.63
C SER A 87 5.30 3.18 12.17
N THR A 88 5.47 4.45 11.82
CA THR A 88 5.89 4.85 10.46
C THR A 88 7.24 4.23 10.07
N GLN A 89 8.07 3.87 11.05
CA GLN A 89 9.34 3.19 10.79
C GLN A 89 9.13 1.72 10.40
N LEU A 90 8.24 1.02 11.11
CA LEU A 90 7.89 -0.37 10.76
C LEU A 90 7.06 -0.45 9.47
N GLU A 91 6.23 0.55 9.19
CA GLU A 91 5.54 0.68 7.90
C GLU A 91 6.55 0.75 6.74
N LYS A 92 7.59 1.61 6.85
CA LYS A 92 8.66 1.68 5.84
C LYS A 92 9.39 0.35 5.68
N THR A 93 9.68 -0.34 6.79
CA THR A 93 10.24 -1.70 6.74
C THR A 93 9.29 -2.64 5.99
N ALA A 94 8.00 -2.66 6.34
CA ALA A 94 7.01 -3.54 5.73
C ALA A 94 6.88 -3.30 4.22
N LEU A 95 6.91 -2.05 3.75
CA LEU A 95 6.86 -1.72 2.33
C LEU A 95 8.06 -2.27 1.57
N MET A 96 9.27 -2.09 2.10
CA MET A 96 10.46 -2.67 1.45
C MET A 96 10.45 -4.19 1.48
N ARG A 97 10.04 -4.78 2.60
CA ARG A 97 9.95 -6.23 2.75
C ARG A 97 8.91 -6.81 1.81
N ALA A 98 7.78 -6.14 1.60
CA ALA A 98 6.79 -6.51 0.58
C ALA A 98 7.37 -6.48 -0.84
N ALA A 99 8.21 -5.47 -1.16
CA ALA A 99 8.88 -5.39 -2.47
C ALA A 99 9.94 -6.48 -2.68
N GLU A 100 10.69 -6.87 -1.65
CA GLU A 100 11.61 -8.01 -1.73
C GLU A 100 10.83 -9.33 -1.85
N SER A 101 9.79 -9.46 -1.03
CA SER A 101 8.92 -10.63 -0.92
C SER A 101 8.14 -10.93 -2.20
N SER A 102 7.77 -9.92 -2.98
CA SER A 102 7.10 -10.10 -4.28
C SER A 102 7.98 -10.80 -5.32
N ILE A 103 9.30 -10.82 -5.11
CA ILE A 103 10.27 -11.51 -5.98
C ILE A 103 10.66 -12.86 -5.36
N THR A 104 10.92 -12.89 -4.04
CA THR A 104 11.47 -14.08 -3.39
C THR A 104 10.40 -15.11 -3.01
N ASN A 105 9.14 -14.70 -2.84
CA ASN A 105 8.05 -15.54 -2.32
C ASN A 105 8.42 -16.32 -1.04
N ALA A 106 9.25 -15.71 -0.19
CA ALA A 106 9.71 -16.30 1.07
C ALA A 106 10.10 -15.21 2.09
N HIS A 107 10.30 -15.61 3.35
CA HIS A 107 11.02 -14.79 4.34
C HIS A 107 12.52 -14.73 3.99
N ALA A 108 12.85 -14.05 2.89
CA ALA A 108 14.21 -13.89 2.37
C ALA A 108 14.47 -12.43 2.00
N ARG A 109 15.75 -12.02 2.09
CA ARG A 109 16.23 -10.72 1.63
C ARG A 109 16.77 -10.85 0.20
N LEU A 110 16.67 -9.77 -0.59
CA LEU A 110 17.41 -9.66 -1.86
C LEU A 110 18.83 -9.11 -1.65
N SER A 111 19.08 -8.55 -0.46
CA SER A 111 20.40 -8.11 -0.02
C SER A 111 21.05 -9.15 0.89
N THR A 112 22.32 -8.96 1.25
CA THR A 112 23.06 -9.81 2.21
C THR A 112 22.67 -9.56 3.67
N LYS A 113 21.59 -8.84 3.91
CA LYS A 113 21.13 -8.48 5.25
C LYS A 113 20.39 -9.66 5.87
N ASP A 114 20.33 -9.65 7.18
CA ASP A 114 19.59 -10.64 7.93
C ASP A 114 18.09 -10.37 7.84
N ILE A 115 17.27 -11.41 7.91
CA ILE A 115 15.80 -11.31 7.81
C ILE A 115 15.18 -10.63 9.04
N TRP A 116 15.91 -10.59 10.16
CA TRP A 116 15.45 -9.98 11.41
C TRP A 116 15.81 -8.49 11.50
N THR A 117 16.37 -7.84 10.48
CA THR A 117 16.67 -6.39 10.52
C THR A 117 15.54 -5.56 9.92
N ALA A 118 15.08 -4.55 10.66
CA ALA A 118 14.22 -3.50 10.11
C ALA A 118 15.07 -2.40 9.47
N PHE A 119 14.65 -1.92 8.31
CA PHE A 119 15.20 -0.71 7.71
C PHE A 119 14.09 0.34 7.57
N PRO A 120 14.34 1.63 7.88
CA PRO A 120 15.65 2.28 8.03
C PRO A 120 16.31 2.20 9.42
N THR A 121 15.68 1.58 10.41
CA THR A 121 16.11 1.70 11.81
C THR A 121 17.33 0.85 12.18
N GLY A 122 17.65 -0.18 11.39
CA GLY A 122 18.62 -1.22 11.72
C GLY A 122 18.23 -2.07 12.95
N THR A 123 17.03 -1.87 13.51
CA THR A 123 16.61 -2.54 14.75
C THR A 123 16.22 -3.97 14.47
N ARG A 124 16.50 -4.88 15.40
CA ARG A 124 16.03 -6.25 15.32
C ARG A 124 14.50 -6.32 15.44
N THR A 125 13.86 -6.99 14.50
CA THR A 125 12.43 -7.34 14.54
C THR A 125 12.28 -8.79 14.96
N PHE A 126 11.21 -9.11 15.70
CA PHE A 126 10.97 -10.44 16.25
C PHE A 126 9.78 -11.16 15.59
N GLY A 127 9.21 -10.58 14.54
CA GLY A 127 8.08 -11.18 13.82
C GLY A 127 7.77 -10.42 12.53
N GLU A 128 7.53 -11.17 11.46
CA GLU A 128 7.11 -10.70 10.15
C GLU A 128 6.00 -11.63 9.68
N ASN A 129 4.94 -11.08 9.07
CA ASN A 129 3.89 -11.87 8.42
C ASN A 129 3.80 -11.42 6.96
N LEU A 130 4.01 -12.35 6.03
CA LEU A 130 3.98 -12.12 4.59
C LEU A 130 2.85 -12.96 3.99
N ALA A 131 2.07 -12.33 3.11
CA ALA A 131 0.99 -12.99 2.39
C ALA A 131 1.17 -12.75 0.90
N TRP A 132 1.05 -13.82 0.12
CA TRP A 132 1.11 -13.79 -1.33
C TRP A 132 -0.20 -14.30 -1.90
N ASN A 133 -0.61 -13.71 -3.00
CA ASN A 133 -1.66 -14.27 -3.82
C ASN A 133 -1.13 -15.42 -4.69
N TYR A 134 -0.58 -16.48 -4.06
CA TYR A 134 0.22 -17.52 -4.72
C TYR A 134 -0.53 -18.22 -5.86
N LYS A 135 -1.87 -18.34 -5.76
CA LYS A 135 -2.73 -18.96 -6.78
C LYS A 135 -3.53 -17.96 -7.63
N GLY A 136 -3.32 -16.65 -7.45
CA GLY A 136 -4.10 -15.63 -8.15
C GLY A 136 -5.56 -15.51 -7.66
N PHE A 137 -6.26 -14.49 -8.15
CA PHE A 137 -7.68 -14.25 -7.85
C PHE A 137 -8.65 -15.21 -8.58
N THR A 138 -8.15 -16.05 -9.49
CA THR A 138 -8.97 -16.80 -10.46
C THR A 138 -9.24 -18.26 -10.08
N GLU A 139 -8.72 -18.75 -8.95
CA GLU A 139 -8.92 -20.12 -8.48
C GLU A 139 -9.63 -20.13 -7.11
N ALA A 140 -10.89 -19.65 -7.08
CA ALA A 140 -11.81 -19.83 -5.96
C ALA A 140 -12.84 -20.93 -6.28
#